data_AF-A0AAE6FYN5-F1
#
_entry.id   AF-A0AAE6FYN5-F1
#
_cell.length_a   1.000
_cell.length_b   1.000
_cell.length_c   1.000
_cell.angle_alpha   90.00
_cell.angle_beta   90.00
_cell.angle_gamma   90.00
#
_symmetry.space_group_name_H-M   'P 1'
#
loop_
_entity.id
_entity.type
_entity.pdbx_description
1 polymer ?
#
loop_
_entity_poly.entity_id
_entity_poly.type
_entity_poly.pdbx_seq_one_letter_code
_entity_poly.pdbx_strand_id
1 'polypeptide(L)'
;MTRDEKIIEECLRAAVEGPFFSERAFPSVFGLDRAEVAAILASWPACDDLAKQKYAINSTLNNLLGYPHKKWALWPQYISASPEEVKAVFARWRKAHPWED
;
A
#
# COMPACT_ATOMS: atom_id res chain seq x y z
N MET A 1 -16.50 5.53 3.08
CA MET A 1 -15.20 5.28 2.43
C MET A 1 -15.12 6.10 1.16
N THR A 2 -14.06 6.89 1.00
CA THR A 2 -13.80 7.71 -0.19
C THR A 2 -13.17 6.87 -1.32
N ARG A 3 -13.07 7.42 -2.54
CA ARG A 3 -12.35 6.78 -3.66
C ARG A 3 -10.89 6.53 -3.31
N ASP A 4 -10.23 7.51 -2.69
CA ASP A 4 -8.83 7.40 -2.26
C ASP A 4 -8.66 6.28 -1.23
N GLU A 5 -9.56 6.20 -0.25
CA GLU A 5 -9.50 5.14 0.77
C GLU A 5 -9.66 3.75 0.18
N LYS A 6 -10.58 3.58 -0.79
CA LYS A 6 -10.78 2.32 -1.49
C LYS A 6 -9.53 1.92 -2.30
N ILE A 7 -8.90 2.87 -2.97
CA ILE A 7 -7.66 2.61 -3.72
C ILE A 7 -6.54 2.18 -2.78
N ILE A 8 -6.40 2.83 -1.63
CA ILE A 8 -5.42 2.45 -0.60
C ILE A 8 -5.69 1.04 -0.08
N GLU A 9 -6.96 0.70 0.20
CA GLU A 9 -7.36 -0.64 0.62
C GLU A 9 -6.98 -1.71 -0.42
N GLU A 10 -7.29 -1.47 -1.70
CA GLU A 10 -6.92 -2.38 -2.79
C GLU A 10 -5.40 -2.55 -2.91
N CYS A 11 -4.63 -1.46 -2.73
CA CYS A 11 -3.18 -1.52 -2.71
C CYS A 11 -2.64 -2.31 -1.51
N LEU A 12 -3.19 -2.13 -0.31
CA LEU A 12 -2.83 -2.91 0.88
C LEU A 12 -3.13 -4.39 0.67
N ARG A 13 -4.32 -4.71 0.15
CA ARG A 13 -4.69 -6.08 -0.22
C ARG A 13 -3.76 -6.67 -1.27
N ALA A 14 -3.41 -5.90 -2.31
CA ALA A 14 -2.45 -6.33 -3.32
C ALA A 14 -1.07 -6.62 -2.72
N ALA A 15 -0.61 -5.83 -1.74
CA ALA A 15 0.63 -6.13 -1.05
C ALA A 15 0.55 -7.43 -0.23
N VAL A 16 -0.54 -7.65 0.50
CA VAL A 16 -0.72 -8.80 1.41
C VAL A 16 -1.00 -10.10 0.67
N GLU A 17 -1.92 -10.08 -0.30
CA GLU A 17 -2.47 -11.27 -0.97
C GLU A 17 -1.95 -11.43 -2.41
N GLY A 18 -1.40 -10.37 -2.99
CA GLY A 18 -0.97 -10.36 -4.38
C GLY A 18 0.47 -10.83 -4.60
N PRO A 19 0.82 -11.21 -5.85
CA PRO A 19 2.13 -11.74 -6.19
C PRO A 19 3.19 -10.65 -6.46
N PHE A 20 2.93 -9.40 -6.04
CA PHE A 20 3.80 -8.25 -6.31
C PHE A 20 5.10 -8.30 -5.49
N PHE A 21 5.04 -8.91 -4.30
CA PHE A 21 6.17 -8.98 -3.39
C PHE A 21 6.34 -10.43 -2.90
N SER A 22 7.52 -11.01 -3.12
CA SER A 22 7.86 -12.33 -2.57
C SER A 22 8.03 -12.26 -1.06
N GLU A 23 7.78 -13.36 -0.35
CA GLU A 23 7.99 -13.46 1.10
C GLU A 23 9.40 -13.04 1.55
N ARG A 24 10.44 -13.46 0.80
CA ARG A 24 11.83 -13.12 1.12
C ARG A 24 12.12 -11.62 1.00
N ALA A 25 11.54 -10.95 0.01
CA ALA A 25 11.80 -9.53 -0.24
C ALA A 25 10.96 -8.62 0.66
N PHE A 26 9.79 -9.09 1.11
CA PHE A 26 8.78 -8.26 1.76
C PHE A 26 9.34 -7.42 2.92
N PRO A 27 10.02 -8.01 3.93
CA PRO A 27 10.52 -7.22 5.06
C PRO A 27 11.56 -6.18 4.65
N SER A 28 12.39 -6.50 3.65
CA SER A 28 13.45 -5.60 3.17
C SER A 28 12.94 -4.39 2.39
N VAL A 29 11.86 -4.56 1.60
CA VAL A 29 11.27 -3.44 0.86
C VAL A 29 10.23 -2.67 1.67
N PHE A 30 9.52 -3.33 2.60
CA PHE A 30 8.46 -2.68 3.37
C PHE A 30 8.93 -2.09 4.70
N GLY A 31 9.99 -2.63 5.30
CA GLY A 31 10.36 -2.34 6.70
C GLY A 31 9.33 -2.87 7.72
N LEU A 32 8.40 -3.70 7.26
CA LEU A 32 7.35 -4.36 8.03
C LEU A 32 7.20 -5.79 7.53
N ASP A 33 6.71 -6.67 8.39
CA ASP A 33 6.28 -8.00 8.02
C ASP A 33 4.91 -7.98 7.34
N ARG A 34 4.65 -8.98 6.49
CA ARG A 34 3.36 -9.12 5.79
C ARG A 34 2.18 -9.20 6.76
N ALA A 35 2.38 -9.83 7.92
CA ALA A 35 1.36 -9.92 8.97
C ALA A 35 1.02 -8.55 9.56
N GLU A 36 1.99 -7.64 9.66
CA GLU A 36 1.76 -6.29 10.16
C GLU A 36 0.96 -5.46 9.16
N VAL A 37 1.28 -5.58 7.86
CA VAL A 37 0.49 -4.94 6.80
C VAL A 37 -0.92 -5.54 6.73
N ALA A 38 -1.07 -6.84 6.95
CA ALA A 38 -2.38 -7.50 7.04
C ALA A 38 -3.22 -7.00 8.22
N ALA A 39 -2.60 -6.72 9.37
CA ALA A 39 -3.29 -6.12 10.51
C ALA A 39 -3.78 -4.71 10.19
N ILE A 40 -2.97 -3.89 9.49
CA ILE A 40 -3.40 -2.57 9.02
C ILE A 40 -4.53 -2.68 8.00
N LEU A 41 -4.48 -3.65 7.08
CA LEU A 41 -5.57 -3.91 6.13
C LEU A 41 -6.88 -4.28 6.85
N ALA A 42 -6.79 -5.08 7.92
CA ALA A 42 -7.96 -5.53 8.66
C ALA A 42 -8.66 -4.41 9.46
N SER A 43 -7.91 -3.40 9.91
CA SER A 43 -8.47 -2.25 10.63
C SER A 43 -8.80 -1.06 9.72
N TRP A 44 -8.32 -1.04 8.48
CA TRP A 44 -8.60 0.04 7.52
C TRP A 44 -10.11 0.22 7.25
N PRO A 45 -10.64 1.46 7.22
CA PRO A 45 -9.96 2.75 7.34
C PRO A 45 -9.84 3.30 8.77
N ALA A 46 -10.22 2.53 9.79
CA ALA A 46 -9.99 2.92 11.17
C ALA A 46 -8.48 2.92 11.50
N CYS A 47 -8.10 3.59 12.58
CA CYS A 47 -6.72 3.80 12.94
C CYS A 47 -6.51 3.43 14.42
N ASP A 48 -5.81 2.32 14.65
CA ASP A 48 -5.37 1.91 15.99
C ASP A 48 -3.95 2.40 16.31
N ASP A 49 -3.08 2.43 15.29
CA ASP A 49 -1.70 2.93 15.36
C ASP A 49 -1.42 3.80 14.14
N LEU A 50 -1.45 5.11 14.32
CA LEU A 50 -1.30 6.08 13.24
C LEU A 50 0.09 6.03 12.60
N ALA A 51 1.14 5.83 13.39
CA ALA A 51 2.51 5.79 12.89
C ALA A 51 2.72 4.56 12.01
N LYS A 52 2.28 3.40 12.50
CA LYS A 52 2.38 2.14 11.76
C LYS A 52 1.49 2.11 10.53
N GLN A 53 0.26 2.64 10.63
CA GLN A 53 -0.63 2.77 9.48
C GLN A 53 -0.03 3.68 8.40
N LYS A 54 0.49 4.85 8.78
CA LYS A 54 1.20 5.75 7.86
C LYS A 54 2.36 5.04 7.16
N TYR A 55 3.17 4.32 7.92
CA TYR A 55 4.31 3.58 7.38
C TYR A 55 3.88 2.49 6.39
N ALA A 56 2.90 1.66 6.76
CA ALA A 56 2.39 0.59 5.90
C ALA A 56 1.80 1.12 4.59
N ILE A 57 0.97 2.17 4.65
CA ILE A 57 0.36 2.78 3.45
C ILE A 57 1.44 3.38 2.54
N ASN A 58 2.37 4.15 3.12
CA ASN A 58 3.44 4.76 2.35
C ASN A 58 4.32 3.70 1.66
N SER A 59 4.78 2.70 2.40
CA SER A 59 5.60 1.61 1.85
C SER A 59 4.85 0.83 0.77
N THR A 60 3.56 0.55 0.98
CA THR A 60 2.72 -0.14 0.00
C THR A 60 2.63 0.62 -1.33
N LEU A 61 2.17 1.88 -1.29
CA LEU A 61 1.98 2.68 -2.49
C LEU A 61 3.31 2.95 -3.20
N ASN A 62 4.36 3.28 -2.43
CA ASN A 62 5.69 3.52 -2.97
C ASN A 62 6.26 2.29 -3.69
N ASN A 63 6.16 1.12 -3.05
CA ASN A 63 6.73 -0.10 -3.62
C ASN A 63 5.90 -0.65 -4.79
N LEU A 64 4.56 -0.55 -4.77
CA LEU A 64 3.75 -0.95 -5.93
C LEU A 64 4.05 -0.11 -7.18
N LEU A 65 4.46 1.15 -7.01
CA LEU A 65 4.81 2.03 -8.13
C LEU A 65 6.30 1.97 -8.52
N GLY A 66 7.19 1.73 -7.56
CA GLY A 66 8.64 1.87 -7.75
C GLY A 66 9.44 0.57 -7.73
N TYR A 67 8.98 -0.48 -7.04
CA TYR A 67 9.71 -1.74 -6.96
C TYR A 67 9.52 -2.53 -8.28
N PRO A 68 10.58 -3.11 -8.87
CA PRO A 68 10.49 -3.84 -10.14
C PRO A 68 9.85 -5.23 -9.98
N HIS A 69 8.57 -5.29 -9.56
CA HIS A 69 7.84 -6.55 -9.36
C HIS A 69 7.55 -7.31 -10.66
N LYS A 70 7.56 -6.65 -11.83
CA LYS A 70 7.30 -7.24 -13.17
C LYS A 70 5.93 -7.95 -13.29
N LYS A 71 4.95 -7.57 -12.46
CA LYS A 71 3.59 -8.14 -12.40
C LYS A 71 2.47 -7.21 -12.90
N TRP A 72 2.79 -6.26 -13.77
CA TRP A 72 1.83 -5.28 -14.29
C TRP A 72 0.58 -5.90 -14.94
N ALA A 73 0.72 -7.05 -15.60
CA ALA A 73 -0.41 -7.76 -16.20
C ALA A 73 -1.44 -8.27 -15.16
N LEU A 74 -1.04 -8.47 -13.90
CA LEU A 74 -1.92 -8.91 -12.82
C LEU A 74 -2.55 -7.74 -12.05
N TRP A 75 -2.06 -6.52 -12.27
CA TRP A 75 -2.56 -5.29 -11.63
C TRP A 75 -4.10 -5.19 -11.60
N PRO A 76 -4.83 -5.29 -12.74
CA PRO A 76 -6.28 -5.10 -12.72
C PRO A 76 -7.07 -6.18 -11.97
N GLN A 77 -6.43 -7.28 -11.58
CA GLN A 77 -7.07 -8.32 -10.76
C GLN A 77 -7.10 -7.95 -9.26
N TYR A 78 -6.20 -7.06 -8.83
CA TYR A 78 -6.03 -6.67 -7.42
C TYR A 78 -6.36 -5.20 -7.18
N ILE A 79 -6.08 -4.34 -8.16
CA ILE A 79 -6.20 -2.88 -8.05
C ILE A 79 -7.04 -2.39 -9.23
N SER A 80 -8.19 -1.80 -8.93
CA SER A 80 -9.13 -1.30 -9.93
C SER A 80 -8.69 0.03 -10.56
N ALA A 81 -7.85 0.79 -9.85
CA ALA A 81 -7.27 2.06 -10.30
C ALA A 81 -6.05 1.84 -11.19
N SER A 82 -5.78 2.75 -12.14
CA SER A 82 -4.55 2.69 -12.93
C SER A 82 -3.31 3.07 -12.08
N PRO A 83 -2.08 2.70 -12.48
CA PRO A 83 -0.87 3.16 -11.80
C PRO A 83 -0.79 4.69 -11.65
N GLU A 84 -1.27 5.44 -12.65
CA GLU A 84 -1.33 6.91 -12.60
C GLU A 84 -2.34 7.42 -11.57
N GLU A 85 -3.50 6.78 -11.46
CA GLU A 85 -4.50 7.11 -10.44
C GLU A 85 -3.97 6.81 -9.03
N VAL A 86 -3.32 5.66 -8.84
CA VAL A 86 -2.63 5.32 -7.57
C VAL A 86 -1.54 6.33 -7.24
N LYS A 87 -0.75 6.76 -8.23
CA LYS A 87 0.26 7.82 -8.04
C LYS A 87 -0.37 9.14 -7.61
N ALA A 88 -1.51 9.52 -8.17
CA ALA A 88 -2.23 10.73 -7.79
C ALA A 88 -2.79 10.64 -6.35
N VAL A 89 -3.37 9.49 -5.97
CA VAL A 89 -3.80 9.20 -4.60
C VAL A 89 -2.62 9.29 -3.64
N PHE A 90 -1.50 8.67 -3.99
CA PHE A 90 -0.31 8.67 -3.14
C PHE A 90 0.23 10.08 -2.88
N ALA A 91 0.26 10.94 -3.91
CA ALA A 91 0.66 12.33 -3.76
C ALA A 91 -0.27 13.11 -2.82
N ARG A 92 -1.59 12.95 -2.95
CA ARG A 92 -2.58 13.57 -2.04
C ARG A 92 -2.42 13.06 -0.61
N TRP A 93 -2.27 11.75 -0.47
CA TRP A 93 -2.11 11.11 0.83
C TRP A 93 -0.86 11.61 1.56
N ARG A 94 0.31 11.68 0.90
CA ARG A 94 1.55 12.22 1.49
C ARG A 94 1.44 13.69 1.89
N LYS A 95 0.69 14.48 1.12
CA LYS A 95 0.44 15.89 1.46
C LYS A 95 -0.41 16.02 2.73
N ALA A 96 -1.36 15.12 2.94
CA ALA A 96 -2.22 15.11 4.14
C ALA A 96 -1.53 14.48 5.36
N HIS A 97 -0.52 13.63 5.15
CA HIS A 97 0.19 12.90 6.20
C HIS A 97 1.70 13.16 6.12
N PRO A 98 2.16 14.36 6.48
CA PRO A 98 3.60 14.64 6.55
C PRO A 98 4.28 13.74 7.58
N TRP A 99 5.55 13.44 7.32
CA TRP A 99 6.44 12.90 8.35
C TRP A 99 6.79 14.03 9.31
N GLU A 100 6.72 13.77 10.60
CA GLU A 100 7.29 14.67 11.61
C GLU A 100 8.77 14.29 11.74
N ASP A 101 9.67 15.27 11.57
CA ASP A 101 11.12 15.13 11.74
C ASP A 101 11.51 14.84 13.21
#